data_AF-A0A4Z1BA44-F1
#
_entry.id   AF-A0A4Z1BA44-F1
#
_cell.length_a   1.000
_cell.length_b   1.000
_cell.length_c   1.000
_cell.angle_alpha   90.00
_cell.angle_beta   90.00
_cell.angle_gamma   90.00
#
_symmetry.space_group_name_H-M   'P 1'
#
loop_
_entity.id
_entity.type
_entity.pdbx_description
1 polymer ?
#
loop_
_entity_poly.entity_id
_entity_poly.type
_entity_poly.pdbx_seq_one_letter_code
_entity_poly.pdbx_strand_id
1 'polypeptide(L)'
;MKKDKYLKDKLTSNQIKRINASEDYLLQQIDADNDIELEKVERYINLLKLFYALDIYIEQSGPITVVKNASQEYVKPNPAIAEKNKVNGSLLALEKSFHLERKAEERRKQEQAKGPDLT
;
A
#
# COMPACT_ATOMS: atom_id res chain seq x y z
N MET A 1 16.27 -13.51 -3.98
CA MET A 1 15.58 -12.79 -2.88
C MET A 1 15.46 -13.68 -1.66
N LYS A 2 16.25 -13.44 -0.60
CA LYS A 2 16.10 -14.12 0.69
C LYS A 2 15.52 -13.13 1.71
N LYS A 3 14.46 -13.56 2.42
CA LYS A 3 13.84 -12.98 3.63
C LYS A 3 12.69 -11.97 3.45
N ASP A 4 11.63 -12.41 2.77
CA ASP A 4 10.26 -11.88 2.95
C ASP A 4 9.58 -12.33 4.27
N LYS A 5 10.29 -13.11 5.10
CA LYS A 5 9.72 -13.83 6.24
C LYS A 5 9.24 -12.92 7.38
N TYR A 6 9.91 -11.79 7.62
CA TYR A 6 9.61 -10.95 8.79
C TYR A 6 8.21 -10.30 8.74
N LEU A 7 7.75 -9.91 7.55
CA LEU A 7 6.43 -9.29 7.37
C LEU A 7 5.32 -10.32 7.15
N LYS A 8 5.61 -11.42 6.44
CA LYS A 8 4.62 -12.48 6.15
C LYS A 8 4.05 -13.13 7.43
N ASP A 9 4.88 -13.28 8.46
CA ASP A 9 4.46 -13.92 9.73
C ASP A 9 3.61 -12.99 10.63
N LYS A 10 3.47 -11.70 10.27
CA LYS A 10 2.75 -10.71 11.08
C LYS A 10 1.43 -10.24 10.47
N LEU A 11 1.28 -10.31 9.15
CA LEU A 11 0.06 -9.89 8.47
C LEU A 11 -1.09 -10.88 8.68
N THR A 12 -2.30 -10.35 8.89
CA THR A 12 -3.52 -11.16 8.94
C THR A 12 -3.88 -11.70 7.55
N SER A 13 -4.61 -12.82 7.50
CA SER A 13 -5.10 -13.39 6.24
C SER A 13 -5.91 -12.38 5.41
N ASN A 14 -6.69 -11.51 6.07
CA ASN A 14 -7.45 -10.45 5.41
C ASN A 14 -6.56 -9.34 4.84
N GLN A 15 -5.45 -9.00 5.50
CA GLN A 15 -4.47 -8.04 4.96
C GLN A 15 -3.76 -8.63 3.73
N ILE A 16 -3.36 -9.90 3.79
CA ILE A 16 -2.74 -10.61 2.66
C ILE A 16 -3.70 -10.64 1.46
N LYS A 17 -4.97 -11.02 1.69
CA LYS A 17 -5.99 -11.03 0.64
C LYS A 17 -6.15 -9.66 -0.02
N ARG A 18 -6.16 -8.58 0.77
CA ARG A 18 -6.28 -7.21 0.26
C ARG A 18 -5.04 -6.78 -0.54
N ILE A 19 -3.84 -7.10 -0.06
CA ILE A 19 -2.59 -6.81 -0.77
C ILE A 19 -2.60 -7.48 -2.15
N ASN A 20 -2.90 -8.78 -2.22
CA ASN A 20 -2.93 -9.50 -3.49
C ASN A 20 -4.00 -8.94 -4.42
N ALA A 21 -5.20 -8.63 -3.91
CA ALA A 21 -6.25 -8.02 -4.72
C ALA A 21 -5.85 -6.63 -5.27
N SER A 22 -5.12 -5.82 -4.49
CA SER A 22 -4.56 -4.56 -4.97
C SER A 22 -3.47 -4.75 -6.03
N GLU A 23 -2.61 -5.76 -5.87
CA GLU A 23 -1.57 -6.11 -6.84
C GLU A 23 -2.19 -6.53 -8.17
N ASP A 24 -3.08 -7.52 -8.14
CA ASP A 24 -3.80 -8.03 -9.31
C ASP A 24 -4.54 -6.90 -10.04
N TYR A 25 -5.24 -6.05 -9.29
CA TYR A 25 -5.95 -4.91 -9.88
C TYR A 25 -4.99 -3.96 -10.57
N LEU A 26 -3.91 -3.52 -9.90
CA LEU A 26 -2.97 -2.56 -10.46
C LEU A 26 -2.24 -3.11 -11.69
N LEU A 27 -1.86 -4.39 -11.69
CA LEU A 27 -1.27 -5.07 -12.85
C LEU A 27 -2.21 -5.05 -14.07
N GLN A 28 -3.53 -5.16 -13.88
CA GLN A 28 -4.51 -5.02 -14.96
C GLN A 28 -4.67 -3.58 -15.48
N GLN A 29 -4.19 -2.59 -14.73
CA GLN A 29 -4.31 -1.18 -15.12
C GLN A 29 -3.07 -0.67 -15.86
N ILE A 30 -1.95 -1.37 -15.81
CA ILE A 30 -0.67 -0.93 -16.36
C ILE A 30 -0.29 -1.72 -17.62
N ASP A 31 0.68 -1.18 -18.35
CA ASP A 31 1.42 -1.92 -19.36
C ASP A 31 2.45 -2.81 -18.66
N ALA A 32 2.23 -4.12 -18.67
CA ALA A 32 3.09 -5.09 -18.00
C ALA A 32 4.45 -5.29 -18.70
N ASP A 33 4.58 -4.86 -19.96
CA ASP A 33 5.85 -4.86 -20.69
C ASP A 33 6.70 -3.60 -20.38
N ASN A 34 6.14 -2.66 -19.60
CA ASN A 34 6.86 -1.48 -19.12
C ASN A 34 7.41 -1.73 -17.71
N ASP A 35 8.72 -1.99 -17.64
CA ASP A 35 9.44 -2.23 -16.38
C ASP A 35 9.22 -1.13 -15.32
N ILE A 36 9.03 0.13 -15.73
CA ILE A 36 8.80 1.24 -14.82
C ILE A 36 7.38 1.16 -14.23
N GLU A 37 6.38 0.76 -15.01
CA GLU A 37 5.03 0.58 -14.47
C GLU A 37 4.96 -0.64 -13.56
N LEU A 38 5.63 -1.75 -13.92
CA LEU A 38 5.73 -2.94 -13.07
C LEU A 38 6.38 -2.62 -11.72
N GLU A 39 7.53 -1.94 -11.73
CA GLU A 39 8.24 -1.57 -10.50
C GLU A 39 7.40 -0.63 -9.60
N LYS A 40 6.59 0.27 -10.18
CA LYS A 40 5.66 1.10 -9.41
C LYS A 40 4.63 0.25 -8.66
N VAL A 41 4.10 -0.81 -9.28
CA VAL A 41 3.17 -1.73 -8.61
C VAL A 41 3.87 -2.45 -7.48
N GLU A 42 5.05 -3.03 -7.73
CA GLU A 42 5.84 -3.71 -6.70
C GLU A 42 6.14 -2.79 -5.50
N ARG A 43 6.52 -1.54 -5.77
CA ARG A 43 6.77 -0.54 -4.75
C ARG A 43 5.53 -0.20 -3.94
N TYR A 44 4.38 -0.02 -4.60
CA TYR A 44 3.11 0.21 -3.92
C TYR A 44 2.77 -0.94 -2.98
N ILE A 45 2.91 -2.18 -3.44
CA ILE A 45 2.65 -3.39 -2.65
C ILE A 45 3.60 -3.51 -1.46
N ASN A 46 4.87 -3.17 -1.63
CA ASN A 46 5.84 -3.15 -0.53
C ASN A 46 5.50 -2.09 0.52
N LEU A 47 5.07 -0.89 0.10
CA LEU A 47 4.63 0.15 1.01
C LEU A 47 3.35 -0.25 1.76
N LEU A 48 2.40 -0.92 1.09
CA LEU A 48 1.17 -1.38 1.73
C LEU A 48 1.44 -2.46 2.80
N LYS A 49 2.37 -3.39 2.52
CA LYS A 49 2.85 -4.37 3.52
C LYS A 49 3.46 -3.66 4.74
N LEU A 50 4.31 -2.65 4.51
CA LEU A 50 4.94 -1.88 5.58
C LEU A 50 3.90 -1.09 6.40
N PHE A 51 2.92 -0.48 5.73
CA PHE A 51 1.83 0.26 6.37
C PHE A 51 1.06 -0.62 7.36
N TYR A 52 0.70 -1.85 6.95
CA TYR A 52 0.03 -2.81 7.84
C TYR A 52 0.93 -3.33 8.96
N ALA A 53 2.22 -3.52 8.72
CA ALA A 53 3.14 -3.93 9.78
C ALA A 53 3.33 -2.86 10.86
N LEU A 54 3.31 -1.58 10.47
CA LEU A 54 3.32 -0.47 11.42
C LEU A 54 2.05 -0.43 12.27
N ASP A 55 0.89 -0.77 11.70
CA ASP A 55 -0.35 -0.92 12.47
C ASP A 55 -0.23 -1.98 13.55
N ILE A 56 0.24 -3.18 13.19
CA ILE A 56 0.44 -4.28 14.13
C ILE A 56 1.42 -3.88 15.24
N TYR A 57 2.50 -3.17 14.89
CA TYR A 57 3.45 -2.69 15.88
C TYR A 57 2.84 -1.66 16.83
N ILE A 58 2.07 -0.69 16.31
CA ILE A 58 1.39 0.32 17.12
C ILE A 58 0.35 -0.32 18.04
N GLU A 59 -0.40 -1.31 17.56
CA GLU A 59 -1.36 -2.06 18.37
C GLU A 59 -0.67 -2.79 19.54
N GLN A 60 0.48 -3.41 19.29
CA GLN A 60 1.25 -4.14 20.30
C GLN A 60 1.95 -3.24 21.32
N SER A 61 2.47 -2.10 20.87
CA SER A 61 3.27 -1.19 21.72
C SER A 61 2.45 -0.04 22.31
N GLY A 62 1.21 0.12 21.87
CA GLY A 62 0.33 1.22 22.24
C GLY A 62 0.62 2.52 21.47
N PRO A 63 -0.32 3.48 21.48
CA PRO A 63 -0.16 4.76 20.78
C PRO A 63 0.88 5.68 21.47
N ILE A 64 1.24 5.36 22.70
CA ILE A 64 2.10 6.13 23.57
C ILE A 64 3.20 5.20 24.11
N THR A 65 4.44 5.68 24.11
CA THR A 65 5.61 4.97 24.64
C THR A 65 6.17 5.71 25.83
N VAL A 66 6.61 4.95 26.83
CA VAL A 66 7.28 5.46 28.03
C VAL A 66 8.78 5.26 27.86
N VAL A 67 9.55 6.33 27.98
CA VAL A 67 11.02 6.29 27.96
C VAL A 67 11.54 6.53 29.36
N LYS A 68 12.38 5.62 29.85
CA LYS A 68 13.02 5.70 31.16
C LYS A 68 14.52 5.94 30.99
N ASN A 69 15.02 7.06 31.51
CA ASN A 69 16.43 7.43 31.52
C ASN A 69 16.87 7.70 32.95
N ALA A 70 17.65 6.79 33.54
CA ALA A 70 18.07 6.84 34.95
C ALA A 70 16.87 7.07 35.89
N SER A 71 16.75 8.25 36.52
CA SER A 71 15.66 8.63 37.42
C SER A 71 14.49 9.35 36.74
N GLN A 72 14.59 9.68 35.45
CA GLN A 72 13.57 10.42 34.71
C GLN A 72 12.74 9.48 33.84
N GLU A 73 11.43 9.68 33.86
CA GLU A 73 10.47 8.99 33.00
C GLU A 73 9.69 10.02 32.20
N TYR A 74 9.64 9.86 30.88
CA TYR A 74 8.85 10.73 30.02
C TYR A 74 8.02 9.93 29.02
N VAL A 75 6.84 10.47 28.74
CA VAL A 75 5.84 9.87 27.88
C VAL A 75 5.89 10.57 26.52
N LYS A 76 5.95 9.81 25.44
CA LYS A 76 5.96 10.35 24.07
C LYS A 76 5.08 9.53 23.12
N PRO A 77 4.58 10.13 22.02
CA PRO A 77 3.89 9.37 20.98
C PRO A 77 4.75 8.22 20.45
N ASN A 78 4.10 7.11 20.08
CA ASN A 78 4.78 5.99 19.44
C ASN A 78 5.43 6.45 18.12
N PRO A 79 6.78 6.33 17.97
CA PRO A 79 7.47 6.75 16.75
C PRO A 79 6.92 6.10 15.46
N ALA A 80 6.38 4.89 15.56
CA ALA A 80 5.81 4.18 14.42
C ALA A 80 4.60 4.91 13.81
N ILE A 81 3.89 5.75 14.57
CA ILE A 81 2.78 6.57 14.05
C ILE A 81 3.30 7.58 13.01
N ALA A 82 4.41 8.25 13.32
CA ALA A 82 5.02 9.22 12.41
C ALA A 82 5.52 8.56 11.13
N GLU A 83 6.14 7.39 11.25
CA GLU A 83 6.59 6.61 10.08
C GLU A 83 5.41 6.09 9.25
N LYS A 84 4.32 5.65 9.89
CA LYS A 84 3.10 5.21 9.20
C LYS A 84 2.51 6.34 8.35
N ASN A 85 2.48 7.57 8.89
CA ASN A 85 2.00 8.73 8.16
C ASN A 85 2.88 9.05 6.92
N LYS A 86 4.20 8.88 7.01
CA LYS A 86 5.10 9.03 5.85
C LYS A 86 4.80 7.97 4.78
N VAL A 87 4.67 6.71 5.18
CA VAL A 87 4.33 5.61 4.27
C VAL A 87 2.98 5.86 3.58
N ASN A 88 1.98 6.35 4.32
CA ASN A 88 0.68 6.73 3.75
C ASN A 88 0.83 7.82 2.67
N GLY A 89 1.63 8.85 2.94
CA GLY A 89 1.92 9.89 1.95
C GLY A 89 2.53 9.33 0.66
N SER A 90 3.48 8.40 0.78
CA SER A 90 4.07 7.71 -0.38
C SER A 90 3.06 6.84 -1.13
N LEU A 91 2.17 6.13 -0.43
CA LEU A 91 1.09 5.35 -1.04
C LEU A 91 0.16 6.24 -1.86
N LEU A 92 -0.31 7.36 -1.29
CA LEU A 92 -1.19 8.32 -1.98
C LEU A 92 -0.51 8.95 -3.21
N ALA A 93 0.79 9.21 -3.13
CA ALA A 93 1.56 9.73 -4.27
C ALA A 93 1.64 8.70 -5.42
N LEU A 94 1.90 7.43 -5.10
CA LEU A 94 1.90 6.35 -6.10
C LEU A 94 0.50 6.10 -6.67
N GLU A 95 -0.53 6.10 -5.83
CA GLU A 95 -1.93 5.94 -6.25
C GLU A 95 -2.31 6.94 -7.35
N LYS A 96 -1.98 8.22 -7.13
CA LYS A 96 -2.19 9.29 -8.13
C LYS A 96 -1.40 9.06 -9.42
N SER A 97 -0.20 8.48 -9.33
CA SER A 97 0.67 8.25 -10.48
C SER A 97 0.19 7.14 -11.43
N PHE A 98 -0.77 6.30 -11.00
CA PHE A 98 -1.37 5.29 -11.87
C PHE A 98 -2.44 5.86 -12.82
N HIS A 99 -2.91 7.09 -12.58
CA HIS A 99 -3.91 7.78 -13.41
C HIS A 99 -5.20 6.97 -13.64
N LEU A 100 -5.66 6.25 -12.61
CA LEU A 100 -6.76 5.28 -12.70
C LEU A 100 -8.08 5.90 -13.19
N GLU A 101 -8.42 7.11 -12.73
CA GLU A 101 -9.64 7.81 -13.15
C GLU A 101 -9.62 8.12 -14.66
N ARG A 102 -8.50 8.63 -15.17
CA ARG A 102 -8.31 8.91 -16.60
C ARG A 102 -8.43 7.62 -17.42
N LYS A 103 -7.73 6.56 -17.01
CA LYS A 103 -7.79 5.25 -17.68
C LYS A 103 -9.22 4.69 -17.69
N ALA A 104 -9.97 4.83 -16.60
CA ALA A 104 -11.36 4.40 -16.53
C ALA A 104 -12.28 5.22 -17.45
N GLU A 105 -12.07 6.53 -17.56
CA GLU A 105 -12.82 7.38 -18.49
C GLU A 105 -12.54 7.02 -19.95
N GLU A 106 -11.28 6.77 -20.30
CA GLU A 106 -10.88 6.35 -21.64
C GLU A 106 -11.54 5.03 -22.04
N ARG A 107 -11.58 4.05 -21.14
CA ARG A 107 -12.29 2.78 -21.38
C ARG A 107 -13.79 2.99 -21.63
N ARG A 108 -14.47 3.80 -20.81
CA ARG A 108 -15.89 4.11 -21.00
C ARG A 108 -16.15 4.78 -22.36
N LYS A 109 -15.28 5.70 -22.79
CA LYS A 109 -15.39 6.34 -24.11
C LYS A 109 -15.20 5.33 -25.25
N GLN A 110 -14.24 4.42 -25.12
CA GLN A 110 -14.01 3.36 -26.10
C GLN A 110 -15.20 2.38 -26.19
N GLU A 111 -15.81 2.02 -25.06
CA GLU A 111 -17.00 1.17 -25.03
C GLU A 111 -18.19 1.85 -25.72
N GLN A 112 -18.44 3.13 -25.44
CA GLN A 112 -19.50 3.91 -26.09
C GLN A 112 -19.27 4.05 -27.60
N ALA A 113 -18.02 4.18 -28.03
CA ALA A 113 -17.67 4.28 -29.45
C ALA A 113 -17.87 2.97 -30.23
N LYS A 114 -17.90 1.80 -29.57
CA LYS A 114 -18.13 0.50 -30.22
C LYS A 114 -19.59 0.28 -30.64
N GLY A 115 -20.52 1.13 -30.18
CA GLY A 115 -21.96 1.00 -30.46
C GLY A 115 -22.60 -0.20 -29.76
N PRO A 116 -23.95 -0.33 -29.77
CA PRO A 116 -24.60 -1.54 -29.27
C PRO A 116 -24.21 -2.73 -30.15
N ASP A 117 -23.83 -3.85 -29.52
CA ASP A 117 -23.59 -5.11 -30.20
C ASP A 117 -24.93 -5.58 -30.80
N LEU A 118 -25.08 -5.44 -32.11
CA LEU A 118 -26.25 -5.90 -32.86
C LEU A 118 -26.08 -7.39 -33.15
N THR A 119 -26.24 -8.22 -32.11
CA THR A 119 -26.32 -9.68 -32.25
C THR A 119 -27.62 -10.21 -31.65
#